data_AF-A0A562WQL9-F1
#
_entry.id   AF-A0A562WQL9-F1
#
_cell.length_a   1.000
_cell.length_b   1.000
_cell.length_c   1.000
_cell.angle_alpha   90.00
_cell.angle_beta   90.00
_cell.angle_gamma   90.00
#
_symmetry.space_group_name_H-M   'P 1'
#
loop_
_entity.id
_entity.type
_entity.pdbx_description
1 polymer ?
#
loop_
_entity_poly.entity_id
_entity_poly.type
_entity_poly.pdbx_seq_one_letter_code
_entity_poly.pdbx_strand_id
1 'polypeptide(L)'
;MNRLMITLAALVLLVVPGWAEAREKCLTCHEGIEKIADGPVMGNLGCTDCHRGNADATDKQRAHAGMHANPSDLRVAAGTCGTCHPKDLENAMKSLHATSAGKISGTRYAWGTQGREGIYANQQVENPGAKKGAKALKGLPSYDPKKPEGPENSPADDYLRNQCLRCHIWSSGNPQDGDYRASGCAACHVLYSDAGAYEGNDKVIPKGTKDRPRFHRITTKIPVNQCLHCHNRGGRTGVSYIGDMESDGYGTPYTASGGKQGKLHGKNYNHLSADVHYDKGLACIDCHTRQDLHGDGNIYEKREQAVEVRCEDCHGTLKKRSRFTTSWGNPLPNLKEENGKVVLTAKVSGKKHLVPQIADISFKSEGYAAMVAIPTHMNKVECYGCHAKWAPQCYGCHARQNVGKSGADWLNDKKGDDPSKAGTKANRQSSAFDWDESRSYLRWESPVLGINSRGKVSPFIPGCQAIFTQVDGDKGIVHNKVYTTKDGTSGIGTNPIQPHTVTKEARSCADCHMNSKALGLGSGIYDSRKNGLPIDFELERIVDENGKQLQETAHEGARPFNKAELERMDRTGTCVACHSGDPKVWQKAKGKATAPTDELHRTAIESILKKAAGK
;
A
#
# COMPACT_ATOMS: atom_id res chain seq x y z
N MET A 1 81.16 -11.51 50.67
CA MET A 1 80.30 -12.61 51.17
C MET A 1 78.90 -12.07 51.42
N ASN A 2 77.93 -12.60 50.69
CA ASN A 2 76.48 -12.63 50.89
C ASN A 2 75.85 -11.74 51.97
N ARG A 3 74.86 -10.93 51.57
CA ARG A 3 73.46 -11.15 51.99
C ARG A 3 72.46 -10.38 51.13
N LEU A 4 71.66 -11.18 50.41
CA LEU A 4 70.34 -10.87 49.86
C LEU A 4 69.42 -10.29 50.95
N MET A 5 68.63 -9.27 50.61
CA MET A 5 67.29 -9.11 51.15
C MET A 5 66.36 -8.63 50.05
N ILE A 6 65.48 -9.54 49.64
CA ILE A 6 64.43 -9.38 48.64
C ILE A 6 63.24 -8.71 49.33
N THR A 7 62.81 -7.55 48.84
CA THR A 7 61.50 -6.97 49.17
C THR A 7 60.50 -7.32 48.08
N LEU A 8 59.44 -8.01 48.50
CA LEU A 8 58.27 -8.40 47.72
C LEU A 8 57.60 -7.19 47.04
N ALA A 9 57.45 -7.23 45.72
CA ALA A 9 56.46 -6.42 45.00
C ALA A 9 55.40 -7.38 44.43
N ALA A 10 54.21 -7.36 45.00
CA ALA A 10 53.06 -8.10 44.51
C ALA A 10 52.57 -7.45 43.21
N LEU A 11 52.82 -8.11 42.07
CA LEU A 11 52.22 -7.76 40.79
C LEU A 11 50.82 -8.39 40.73
N VAL A 12 49.78 -7.59 40.96
CA VAL A 12 48.40 -7.97 40.66
C VAL A 12 48.27 -7.97 39.13
N LEU A 13 48.33 -9.16 38.54
CA LEU A 13 47.93 -9.40 37.16
C LEU A 13 46.42 -9.19 37.05
N LEU A 14 46.02 -7.99 36.61
CA LEU A 14 44.71 -7.74 36.05
C LEU A 14 44.54 -8.64 34.83
N VAL A 15 43.83 -9.76 35.02
CA VAL A 15 43.27 -10.55 33.92
C VAL A 15 42.17 -9.70 33.30
N VAL A 16 42.55 -8.89 32.31
CA VAL A 16 41.59 -8.36 31.33
C VAL A 16 41.14 -9.58 30.51
N PRO A 17 39.86 -9.96 30.49
CA PRO A 17 39.41 -10.98 29.57
C PRO A 17 39.59 -10.39 28.17
N GLY A 18 40.62 -10.83 27.48
CA GLY A 18 40.78 -10.59 26.05
C GLY A 18 39.63 -11.31 25.36
N TRP A 19 38.66 -10.54 24.87
CA TRP A 19 37.71 -10.98 23.85
C TRP A 19 38.53 -11.15 22.56
N ALA A 20 39.29 -12.24 22.49
CA ALA A 20 39.87 -12.70 21.25
C ALA A 20 38.69 -13.17 20.38
N GLU A 21 38.35 -12.38 19.36
CA GLU A 21 37.45 -12.80 18.29
C GLU A 21 37.98 -14.12 17.71
N ALA A 22 37.37 -15.24 18.10
CA ALA A 22 37.52 -16.47 17.35
C ALA A 22 36.92 -16.19 15.97
N ARG A 23 37.79 -15.91 14.98
CA ARG A 23 37.35 -15.70 13.60
C ARG A 23 36.65 -16.96 13.13
N GLU A 24 35.34 -16.88 12.97
CA GLU A 24 34.54 -17.94 12.38
C GLU A 24 35.17 -18.36 11.05
N LYS A 25 35.29 -19.66 10.80
CA LYS A 25 35.93 -20.20 9.59
C LYS A 25 35.09 -20.04 8.35
N CYS A 26 33.88 -19.46 8.44
CA CYS A 26 33.02 -19.11 7.32
C CYS A 26 33.77 -18.32 6.23
N LEU A 27 34.64 -17.39 6.64
CA LEU A 27 35.43 -16.55 5.72
C LEU A 27 36.52 -17.31 4.94
N THR A 28 36.83 -18.56 5.31
CA THR A 28 37.75 -19.40 4.52
C THR A 28 37.16 -19.81 3.17
N CYS A 29 35.83 -19.86 3.08
CA CYS A 29 35.10 -20.12 1.82
C CYS A 29 34.39 -18.87 1.28
N HIS A 30 33.92 -17.97 2.16
CA HIS A 30 33.22 -16.73 1.81
C HIS A 30 34.16 -15.52 1.82
N GLU A 31 35.34 -15.66 1.21
CA GLU A 31 36.33 -14.58 1.17
C GLU A 31 35.79 -13.38 0.37
N GLY A 32 35.78 -12.21 1.02
CA GLY A 32 35.31 -10.95 0.40
C GLY A 32 33.81 -10.68 0.56
N ILE A 33 33.07 -11.51 1.31
CA ILE A 33 31.70 -11.17 1.70
C ILE A 33 31.68 -9.86 2.48
N GLU A 34 30.78 -8.97 2.11
CA GLU A 34 30.67 -7.64 2.73
C GLU A 34 30.08 -7.75 4.13
N LYS A 35 30.49 -6.87 5.05
CA LYS A 35 29.88 -6.78 6.38
C LYS A 35 28.42 -6.34 6.27
N ILE A 36 27.51 -6.94 7.05
CA ILE A 36 26.09 -6.56 7.02
C ILE A 36 25.82 -5.13 7.51
N ALA A 37 26.63 -4.61 8.44
CA ALA A 37 26.50 -3.26 8.99
C ALA A 37 27.84 -2.73 9.51
N ASP A 38 27.98 -1.40 9.61
CA ASP A 38 29.17 -0.74 10.18
C ASP A 38 28.94 -0.21 11.60
N GLY A 39 27.75 -0.45 12.18
CA GLY A 39 27.37 0.06 13.51
C GLY A 39 28.05 -0.68 14.67
N PRO A 40 28.13 -0.07 15.87
CA PRO A 40 28.91 -0.59 17.00
C PRO A 40 28.36 -1.88 17.61
N VAL A 41 27.11 -2.25 17.30
CA VAL A 41 26.50 -3.51 17.75
C VAL A 41 26.49 -4.51 16.59
N MET A 42 25.68 -4.25 15.55
CA MET A 42 25.55 -5.18 14.42
C MET A 42 26.84 -5.42 13.62
N GLY A 43 27.78 -4.47 13.58
CA GLY A 43 29.03 -4.63 12.86
C GLY A 43 30.04 -5.56 13.53
N ASN A 44 29.77 -5.95 14.79
CA ASN A 44 30.58 -6.87 15.59
C ASN A 44 29.97 -8.27 15.70
N LEU A 45 28.79 -8.49 15.10
CA LEU A 45 28.17 -9.83 15.08
C LEU A 45 28.90 -10.73 14.07
N GLY A 46 29.11 -11.99 14.47
CA GLY A 46 29.58 -13.07 13.60
C GLY A 46 28.52 -13.51 12.60
N CYS A 47 28.90 -14.34 11.62
CA CYS A 47 27.95 -14.90 10.66
C CYS A 47 26.94 -15.80 11.39
N THR A 48 27.41 -16.63 12.33
CA THR A 48 26.56 -17.61 13.02
C THR A 48 25.60 -17.01 14.05
N ASP A 49 25.83 -15.76 14.49
CA ASP A 49 24.88 -15.02 15.34
C ASP A 49 23.53 -14.82 14.64
N CYS A 50 23.56 -14.60 13.33
CA CYS A 50 22.36 -14.45 12.51
C CYS A 50 22.04 -15.73 11.75
N HIS A 51 23.00 -16.23 10.98
CA HIS A 51 22.79 -17.33 10.05
C HIS A 51 22.83 -18.70 10.72
N ARG A 52 23.21 -18.83 12.00
CA ARG A 52 23.45 -20.13 12.65
C ARG A 52 24.49 -20.95 11.88
N GLY A 53 24.45 -22.27 11.98
CA GLY A 53 25.47 -23.15 11.41
C GLY A 53 26.64 -23.40 12.36
N ASN A 54 27.70 -24.03 11.84
CA ASN A 54 28.89 -24.38 12.60
C ASN A 54 30.08 -23.50 12.18
N ALA A 55 30.44 -22.55 13.05
CA ALA A 55 31.54 -21.60 12.83
C ALA A 55 32.92 -22.25 12.68
N ASP A 56 33.12 -23.47 13.21
CA ASP A 56 34.42 -24.14 13.27
C ASP A 56 34.66 -25.12 12.12
N ALA A 57 33.64 -25.41 11.32
CA ALA A 57 33.72 -26.31 10.20
C ALA A 57 34.30 -25.62 8.95
N THR A 58 35.06 -26.37 8.15
CA THR A 58 35.70 -25.89 6.92
C THR A 58 35.18 -26.58 5.67
N ASP A 59 34.13 -27.41 5.80
CA ASP A 59 33.41 -28.01 4.69
C ASP A 59 31.95 -27.56 4.70
N LYS A 60 31.39 -27.47 3.50
CA LYS A 60 30.05 -26.95 3.24
C LYS A 60 28.95 -27.66 4.04
N GLN A 61 29.01 -28.99 4.16
CA GLN A 61 27.93 -29.75 4.77
C GLN A 61 27.88 -29.52 6.29
N ARG A 62 29.01 -29.61 6.97
CA ARG A 62 29.08 -29.38 8.42
C ARG A 62 28.90 -27.90 8.77
N ALA A 63 29.47 -26.98 7.99
CA ALA A 63 29.34 -25.55 8.23
C ALA A 63 27.88 -25.06 8.08
N HIS A 64 27.17 -25.54 7.06
CA HIS A 64 25.78 -25.13 6.81
C HIS A 64 24.72 -25.98 7.52
N ALA A 65 25.11 -26.98 8.32
CA ALA A 65 24.17 -27.79 9.07
C ALA A 65 23.40 -26.90 10.08
N GLY A 66 22.08 -26.80 9.92
CA GLY A 66 21.23 -25.93 10.76
C GLY A 66 21.34 -24.43 10.45
N MET A 67 21.98 -24.05 9.34
CA MET A 67 22.08 -22.65 8.90
C MET A 67 20.75 -22.13 8.37
N HIS A 68 20.44 -20.88 8.69
CA HIS A 68 19.36 -20.09 8.09
C HIS A 68 19.91 -19.27 6.91
N ALA A 69 19.42 -19.55 5.70
CA ALA A 69 19.74 -18.73 4.55
C ALA A 69 19.14 -17.32 4.64
N ASN A 70 17.92 -17.17 5.17
CA ASN A 70 17.32 -15.87 5.48
C ASN A 70 17.06 -15.74 6.99
N PRO A 71 18.02 -15.24 7.78
CA PRO A 71 17.85 -15.14 9.22
C PRO A 71 16.73 -14.18 9.63
N SER A 72 16.21 -13.35 8.72
CA SER A 72 15.13 -12.40 9.02
C SER A 72 13.72 -12.93 8.78
N ASP A 73 13.55 -14.11 8.16
CA ASP A 73 12.23 -14.69 7.89
C ASP A 73 11.44 -14.83 9.20
N LEU A 74 10.16 -14.44 9.19
CA LEU A 74 9.33 -14.40 10.40
C LEU A 74 9.21 -15.75 11.11
N ARG A 75 9.43 -16.87 10.41
CA ARG A 75 9.42 -18.22 11.00
C ARG A 75 10.63 -18.50 11.91
N VAL A 76 11.73 -17.78 11.73
CA VAL A 76 12.98 -17.95 12.51
C VAL A 76 13.42 -16.68 13.23
N ALA A 77 12.84 -15.51 12.87
CA ALA A 77 13.25 -14.19 13.33
C ALA A 77 13.25 -14.03 14.86
N ALA A 78 12.42 -14.79 15.59
CA ALA A 78 12.41 -14.78 17.06
C ALA A 78 13.77 -15.18 17.64
N GLY A 79 14.45 -16.14 17.02
CA GLY A 79 15.78 -16.58 17.40
C GLY A 79 16.91 -15.70 16.88
N THR A 80 16.66 -14.71 16.03
CA THR A 80 17.71 -13.89 15.40
C THR A 80 17.44 -12.42 15.70
N CYS A 81 16.69 -11.70 14.86
CA CYS A 81 16.36 -10.29 15.01
C CYS A 81 15.62 -10.02 16.34
N GLY A 82 14.73 -10.93 16.74
CA GLY A 82 13.89 -10.83 17.94
C GLY A 82 14.66 -10.93 19.26
N THR A 83 15.92 -11.41 19.24
CA THR A 83 16.78 -11.43 20.43
C THR A 83 17.11 -10.01 20.92
N CYS A 84 17.22 -9.06 19.98
CA CYS A 84 17.51 -7.65 20.25
C CYS A 84 16.29 -6.74 20.04
N HIS A 85 15.41 -7.11 19.11
CA HIS A 85 14.23 -6.34 18.72
C HIS A 85 12.90 -7.10 18.94
N PRO A 86 12.65 -7.63 20.16
CA PRO A 86 11.47 -8.49 20.40
C PRO A 86 10.17 -7.75 20.14
N LYS A 87 10.10 -6.46 20.51
CA LYS A 87 8.88 -5.66 20.35
C LYS A 87 8.55 -5.37 18.88
N ASP A 88 9.57 -5.13 18.06
CA ASP A 88 9.36 -4.88 16.64
C ASP A 88 8.90 -6.11 15.91
N LEU A 89 9.47 -7.27 16.27
CA LEU A 89 9.03 -8.54 15.73
C LEU A 89 7.57 -8.82 16.11
N GLU A 90 7.22 -8.65 17.38
CA GLU A 90 5.85 -8.84 17.86
C GLU A 90 4.86 -7.94 17.11
N ASN A 91 5.20 -6.66 16.94
CA ASN A 91 4.37 -5.72 16.20
C ASN A 91 4.28 -6.10 14.73
N ALA A 92 5.40 -6.44 14.08
CA ALA A 92 5.47 -6.76 12.67
C ALA A 92 4.60 -7.97 12.33
N MET A 93 4.60 -9.00 13.17
CA MET A 93 3.76 -10.19 13.02
C MET A 93 2.26 -9.88 13.07
N LYS A 94 1.85 -8.81 13.77
CA LYS A 94 0.44 -8.37 13.89
C LYS A 94 0.05 -7.32 12.84
N SER A 95 1.02 -6.73 12.15
CA SER A 95 0.81 -5.69 11.14
C SER A 95 0.08 -6.20 9.89
N LEU A 96 -0.53 -5.28 9.12
CA LEU A 96 -1.16 -5.60 7.84
C LEU A 96 -0.16 -6.14 6.79
N HIS A 97 1.13 -5.83 6.90
CA HIS A 97 2.16 -6.40 6.02
C HIS A 97 2.34 -7.92 6.24
N ALA A 98 2.18 -8.38 7.48
CA ALA A 98 2.22 -9.80 7.82
C ALA A 98 0.86 -10.48 7.63
N THR A 99 -0.24 -9.84 8.05
CA THR A 99 -1.57 -10.48 8.08
C THR A 99 -2.33 -10.37 6.77
N SER A 100 -2.13 -9.29 6.01
CA SER A 100 -2.93 -8.94 4.81
C SER A 100 -4.46 -8.92 5.04
N ALA A 101 -4.90 -8.75 6.29
CA ALA A 101 -6.30 -8.89 6.70
C ALA A 101 -7.26 -7.99 5.90
N GLY A 102 -6.85 -6.76 5.58
CA GLY A 102 -7.66 -5.83 4.79
C GLY A 102 -7.90 -6.27 3.35
N LYS A 103 -6.89 -6.88 2.73
CA LYS A 103 -7.01 -7.43 1.37
C LYS A 103 -7.93 -8.65 1.37
N ILE A 104 -7.69 -9.55 2.31
CA ILE A 104 -8.45 -10.80 2.46
C ILE A 104 -9.92 -10.50 2.72
N SER A 105 -10.22 -9.68 3.74
CA SER A 105 -11.59 -9.35 4.12
C SER A 105 -12.33 -8.59 3.02
N GLY A 106 -11.66 -7.66 2.33
CA GLY A 106 -12.28 -6.93 1.20
C GLY A 106 -12.65 -7.84 0.04
N THR A 107 -11.73 -8.73 -0.38
CA THR A 107 -12.02 -9.70 -1.45
C THR A 107 -13.12 -10.66 -1.03
N ARG A 108 -13.04 -11.24 0.17
CA ARG A 108 -14.02 -12.20 0.64
C ARG A 108 -15.42 -11.60 0.84
N TYR A 109 -15.50 -10.32 1.24
CA TYR A 109 -16.75 -9.55 1.28
C TYR A 109 -17.35 -9.35 -0.11
N ALA A 110 -16.55 -8.90 -1.09
CA ALA A 110 -16.99 -8.72 -2.48
C ALA A 110 -17.48 -10.03 -3.12
N TRP A 111 -16.91 -11.17 -2.72
CA TRP A 111 -17.33 -12.50 -3.17
C TRP A 111 -18.48 -13.10 -2.34
N GLY A 112 -19.05 -12.38 -1.38
CA GLY A 112 -20.21 -12.81 -0.60
C GLY A 112 -19.93 -13.90 0.45
N THR A 113 -18.66 -14.15 0.78
CA THR A 113 -18.24 -15.26 1.65
C THR A 113 -18.12 -14.89 3.13
N GLN A 114 -18.19 -13.59 3.45
CA GLN A 114 -18.19 -13.03 4.82
C GLN A 114 -18.75 -11.60 4.79
N GLY A 115 -18.91 -10.98 5.96
CA GLY A 115 -19.16 -9.54 6.07
C GLY A 115 -17.87 -8.72 5.88
N ARG A 116 -17.95 -7.42 6.23
CA ARG A 116 -16.82 -6.48 6.07
C ARG A 116 -15.69 -6.74 7.06
N GLU A 117 -15.99 -7.37 8.19
CA GLU A 117 -15.06 -7.69 9.26
C GLU A 117 -13.90 -8.59 8.80
N GLY A 118 -12.74 -8.44 9.43
CA GLY A 118 -11.60 -9.32 9.26
C GLY A 118 -11.77 -10.58 10.09
N ILE A 119 -11.84 -11.73 9.42
CA ILE A 119 -11.86 -13.06 10.05
C ILE A 119 -10.54 -13.80 9.82
N TYR A 120 -9.89 -13.51 8.69
CA TYR A 120 -8.76 -14.26 8.17
C TYR A 120 -7.52 -13.39 7.95
N ALA A 121 -6.36 -14.02 8.07
CA ALA A 121 -5.04 -13.52 7.78
C ALA A 121 -4.24 -14.56 6.99
N ASN A 122 -3.08 -14.17 6.48
CA ASN A 122 -2.14 -15.09 5.81
C ASN A 122 -1.79 -16.30 6.68
N GLN A 123 -1.52 -16.04 7.95
CA GLN A 123 -1.24 -17.02 9.00
C GLN A 123 -2.08 -16.64 10.22
N GLN A 124 -2.45 -17.62 11.04
CA GLN A 124 -3.17 -17.36 12.28
C GLN A 124 -2.37 -16.40 13.17
N VAL A 125 -3.06 -15.44 13.78
CA VAL A 125 -2.45 -14.46 14.68
C VAL A 125 -3.42 -14.10 15.80
N GLU A 126 -2.88 -13.93 17.01
CA GLU A 126 -3.66 -13.67 18.20
C GLU A 126 -3.12 -12.48 18.99
N ASN A 127 -4.05 -11.75 19.61
CA ASN A 127 -3.82 -10.68 20.56
C ASN A 127 -5.00 -10.61 21.54
N PRO A 128 -5.14 -11.58 22.46
CA PRO A 128 -6.31 -11.67 23.34
C PRO A 128 -6.48 -10.44 24.24
N GLY A 129 -5.38 -9.74 24.54
CA GLY A 129 -5.37 -8.49 25.31
C GLY A 129 -5.63 -7.22 24.48
N ALA A 130 -5.97 -7.34 23.19
CA ALA A 130 -6.20 -6.20 22.31
C ALA A 130 -7.31 -5.29 22.87
N LYS A 131 -6.98 -4.01 23.04
CA LYS A 131 -7.96 -2.94 23.32
C LYS A 131 -8.48 -2.27 22.04
N LYS A 132 -7.76 -2.45 20.93
CA LYS A 132 -8.06 -1.92 19.61
C LYS A 132 -7.81 -3.01 18.56
N GLY A 133 -8.62 -3.04 17.51
CA GLY A 133 -8.52 -4.05 16.46
C GLY A 133 -9.02 -5.43 16.89
N ALA A 134 -8.77 -6.43 16.04
CA ALA A 134 -9.18 -7.81 16.26
C ALA A 134 -8.37 -8.46 17.38
N LYS A 135 -9.03 -9.38 18.10
CA LYS A 135 -8.38 -10.22 19.12
C LYS A 135 -7.69 -11.44 18.53
N ALA A 136 -8.15 -11.91 17.39
CA ALA A 136 -7.57 -13.03 16.67
C ALA A 136 -8.03 -13.02 15.21
N LEU A 137 -7.19 -13.52 14.31
CA LEU A 137 -7.54 -13.85 12.93
C LEU A 137 -7.10 -15.28 12.63
N LYS A 138 -7.94 -16.02 11.92
CA LYS A 138 -7.63 -17.39 11.48
C LYS A 138 -6.71 -17.36 10.27
N GLY A 139 -5.97 -18.45 10.02
CA GLY A 139 -5.33 -18.65 8.72
C GLY A 139 -6.39 -18.80 7.62
N LEU A 140 -6.19 -18.17 6.47
CA LEU A 140 -7.07 -18.30 5.30
C LEU A 140 -7.29 -19.78 4.95
N PRO A 141 -8.50 -20.27 4.62
CA PRO A 141 -8.70 -21.67 4.23
C PRO A 141 -8.23 -21.93 2.79
N SER A 142 -8.12 -23.20 2.39
CA SER A 142 -7.88 -23.60 1.00
C SER A 142 -9.19 -23.93 0.30
N TYR A 143 -9.22 -23.90 -1.02
CA TYR A 143 -10.40 -24.19 -1.82
C TYR A 143 -10.38 -25.62 -2.38
N ASP A 144 -11.52 -26.30 -2.31
CA ASP A 144 -11.77 -27.58 -2.94
C ASP A 144 -13.02 -27.46 -3.85
N PRO A 145 -12.84 -27.54 -5.19
CA PRO A 145 -13.94 -27.40 -6.15
C PRO A 145 -14.93 -28.57 -6.11
N LYS A 146 -14.61 -29.66 -5.42
CA LYS A 146 -15.54 -30.80 -5.22
C LYS A 146 -16.50 -30.57 -4.06
N LYS A 147 -16.25 -29.57 -3.23
CA LYS A 147 -17.12 -29.21 -2.10
C LYS A 147 -17.99 -28.00 -2.47
N PRO A 148 -19.20 -27.89 -1.90
CA PRO A 148 -20.03 -26.71 -2.09
C PRO A 148 -19.30 -25.40 -1.74
N GLU A 149 -19.59 -24.32 -2.47
CA GLU A 149 -19.13 -22.98 -2.11
C GLU A 149 -19.77 -22.54 -0.77
N GLY A 150 -18.98 -21.91 0.09
CA GLY A 150 -19.45 -21.40 1.38
C GLY A 150 -18.39 -20.60 2.13
N PRO A 151 -18.68 -20.17 3.38
CA PRO A 151 -17.75 -19.36 4.16
C PRO A 151 -16.40 -20.04 4.42
N GLU A 152 -16.33 -21.37 4.44
CA GLU A 152 -15.10 -22.13 4.68
C GLU A 152 -14.50 -22.76 3.42
N ASN A 153 -15.12 -22.54 2.25
CA ASN A 153 -14.66 -23.09 0.98
C ASN A 153 -15.10 -22.18 -0.18
N SER A 154 -14.20 -21.30 -0.66
CA SER A 154 -14.52 -20.38 -1.75
C SER A 154 -13.40 -20.28 -2.80
N PRO A 155 -13.74 -20.14 -4.10
CA PRO A 155 -12.75 -19.78 -5.11
C PRO A 155 -12.05 -18.45 -4.82
N ALA A 156 -12.67 -17.54 -4.03
CA ALA A 156 -12.03 -16.31 -3.58
C ALA A 156 -10.75 -16.57 -2.76
N ASP A 157 -10.73 -17.66 -1.98
CA ASP A 157 -9.57 -18.02 -1.15
C ASP A 157 -8.42 -18.53 -2.00
N ASP A 158 -8.74 -19.35 -3.01
CA ASP A 158 -7.77 -19.82 -3.99
C ASP A 158 -7.19 -18.65 -4.81
N TYR A 159 -8.06 -17.74 -5.25
CA TYR A 159 -7.68 -16.52 -5.95
C TYR A 159 -6.74 -15.66 -5.11
N LEU A 160 -7.06 -15.49 -3.81
CA LEU A 160 -6.20 -14.77 -2.88
C LEU A 160 -4.82 -15.44 -2.78
N ARG A 161 -4.82 -16.75 -2.51
CA ARG A 161 -3.61 -17.58 -2.36
C ARG A 161 -2.73 -17.62 -3.59
N ASN A 162 -3.29 -17.50 -4.80
CA ASN A 162 -2.54 -17.60 -6.06
C ASN A 162 -2.10 -16.24 -6.61
N GLN A 163 -3.01 -15.26 -6.65
CA GLN A 163 -2.75 -13.99 -7.36
C GLN A 163 -2.32 -12.87 -6.42
N CYS A 164 -2.81 -12.90 -5.19
CA CYS A 164 -2.86 -11.72 -4.36
C CYS A 164 -1.88 -11.73 -3.18
N LEU A 165 -1.64 -12.88 -2.56
CA LEU A 165 -0.86 -12.95 -1.32
C LEU A 165 0.67 -12.98 -1.55
N ARG A 166 1.14 -12.90 -2.79
CA ARG A 166 2.57 -12.78 -3.13
C ARG A 166 3.32 -11.57 -2.51
N CYS A 167 2.59 -10.52 -2.12
CA CYS A 167 3.17 -9.26 -1.64
C CYS A 167 3.41 -9.23 -0.12
N HIS A 168 3.01 -10.26 0.63
CA HIS A 168 3.22 -10.26 2.08
C HIS A 168 4.66 -10.57 2.46
N ILE A 169 5.06 -10.14 3.67
CA ILE A 169 6.43 -10.31 4.15
C ILE A 169 6.79 -11.75 4.56
N TRP A 170 5.88 -12.73 4.44
CA TRP A 170 6.21 -14.15 4.65
C TRP A 170 6.85 -14.85 3.45
N SER A 171 6.94 -14.18 2.30
CA SER A 171 7.45 -14.73 1.04
C SER A 171 8.50 -13.80 0.43
N SER A 172 9.38 -14.33 -0.44
CA SER A 172 10.38 -13.57 -1.21
C SER A 172 9.83 -12.92 -2.50
N GLY A 173 8.52 -12.95 -2.73
CA GLY A 173 7.89 -12.33 -3.90
C GLY A 173 8.03 -13.14 -5.19
N ASN A 174 7.67 -12.52 -6.31
CA ASN A 174 7.68 -13.14 -7.64
C ASN A 174 9.06 -12.94 -8.31
N PRO A 175 9.68 -13.94 -8.95
CA PRO A 175 11.00 -13.79 -9.57
C PRO A 175 10.87 -13.10 -10.92
N GLN A 176 10.60 -11.81 -10.87
CA GLN A 176 10.42 -10.96 -12.01
C GLN A 176 11.11 -9.65 -11.71
N ASP A 177 11.62 -9.01 -12.75
CA ASP A 177 12.28 -7.71 -12.60
C ASP A 177 11.31 -6.71 -11.94
N GLY A 178 11.80 -6.07 -10.87
CA GLY A 178 11.04 -5.19 -10.00
C GLY A 178 10.32 -5.88 -8.84
N ASP A 179 10.26 -7.20 -8.73
CA ASP A 179 9.51 -7.89 -7.64
C ASP A 179 10.43 -8.66 -6.66
N TYR A 180 11.74 -8.67 -6.89
CA TYR A 180 12.71 -9.37 -6.04
C TYR A 180 12.87 -8.73 -4.66
N ARG A 181 12.85 -9.56 -3.61
CA ARG A 181 13.07 -9.15 -2.21
C ARG A 181 13.25 -10.37 -1.33
N ALA A 182 13.72 -10.17 -0.10
CA ALA A 182 13.66 -11.20 0.93
C ALA A 182 12.25 -11.29 1.57
N SER A 183 12.04 -12.31 2.41
CA SER A 183 10.97 -12.35 3.40
C SER A 183 11.43 -11.76 4.74
N GLY A 184 10.48 -11.44 5.62
CA GLY A 184 10.71 -10.96 6.97
C GLY A 184 11.25 -9.53 7.03
N CYS A 185 12.11 -9.24 8.02
CA CYS A 185 12.64 -7.90 8.21
C CYS A 185 13.49 -7.43 7.01
N ALA A 186 14.21 -8.36 6.36
CA ALA A 186 15.02 -8.07 5.19
C ALA A 186 14.19 -7.72 3.95
N ALA A 187 12.87 -7.99 3.94
CA ALA A 187 11.99 -7.58 2.83
C ALA A 187 12.04 -6.06 2.58
N CYS A 188 12.30 -5.27 3.62
CA CYS A 188 12.53 -3.83 3.52
C CYS A 188 14.00 -3.48 3.79
N HIS A 189 14.60 -4.07 4.82
CA HIS A 189 15.88 -3.60 5.35
C HIS A 189 17.11 -4.08 4.59
N VAL A 190 16.98 -5.07 3.68
CA VAL A 190 18.05 -5.48 2.76
C VAL A 190 17.59 -5.11 1.35
N LEU A 191 18.35 -4.23 0.70
CA LEU A 191 17.91 -3.65 -0.56
C LEU A 191 18.12 -4.62 -1.72
N TYR A 192 17.14 -4.67 -2.62
CA TYR A 192 17.23 -5.37 -3.89
C TYR A 192 17.23 -4.36 -5.03
N SER A 193 17.93 -4.68 -6.12
CA SER A 193 17.76 -3.95 -7.38
C SER A 193 16.57 -4.52 -8.13
N ASP A 194 16.01 -3.76 -9.08
CA ASP A 194 14.92 -4.27 -9.93
C ASP A 194 15.36 -5.50 -10.72
N ALA A 195 16.65 -5.59 -11.07
CA ALA A 195 17.19 -6.76 -11.72
C ALA A 195 17.38 -7.96 -10.77
N GLY A 196 17.23 -7.79 -9.45
CA GLY A 196 17.42 -8.84 -8.45
C GLY A 196 18.82 -9.45 -8.46
N ALA A 197 19.83 -8.65 -8.82
CA ALA A 197 21.20 -9.10 -8.97
C ALA A 197 22.08 -8.53 -7.87
N TYR A 198 23.07 -9.32 -7.44
CA TYR A 198 24.10 -8.87 -6.52
C TYR A 198 25.06 -7.91 -7.23
N GLU A 199 25.31 -6.76 -6.61
CA GLU A 199 26.14 -5.67 -7.14
C GLU A 199 27.40 -5.42 -6.28
N GLY A 200 27.59 -6.20 -5.20
CA GLY A 200 28.78 -6.11 -4.34
C GLY A 200 29.96 -6.93 -4.83
N ASN A 201 30.92 -7.16 -3.93
CA ASN A 201 32.22 -7.77 -4.25
C ASN A 201 32.41 -9.22 -3.76
N ASP A 202 31.37 -9.86 -3.22
CA ASP A 202 31.40 -11.28 -2.87
C ASP A 202 31.79 -12.15 -4.08
N LYS A 203 32.94 -12.83 -3.97
CA LYS A 203 33.52 -13.67 -5.04
C LYS A 203 32.75 -14.95 -5.28
N VAL A 204 31.96 -15.42 -4.30
CA VAL A 204 31.23 -16.69 -4.41
C VAL A 204 29.83 -16.54 -4.97
N ILE A 205 29.32 -15.31 -5.13
CA ILE A 205 28.05 -15.03 -5.80
C ILE A 205 28.32 -14.74 -7.28
N PRO A 206 27.91 -15.62 -8.22
CA PRO A 206 28.14 -15.38 -9.64
C PRO A 206 27.39 -14.14 -10.12
N LYS A 207 28.10 -13.26 -10.85
CA LYS A 207 27.51 -12.08 -11.48
C LYS A 207 26.35 -12.50 -12.40
N GLY A 208 25.21 -11.83 -12.30
CA GLY A 208 24.01 -12.13 -13.09
C GLY A 208 23.07 -13.17 -12.46
N THR A 209 23.42 -13.77 -11.32
CA THR A 209 22.47 -14.61 -10.57
C THR A 209 21.33 -13.74 -10.04
N LYS A 210 20.11 -14.03 -10.50
CA LYS A 210 18.87 -13.40 -10.04
C LYS A 210 18.50 -13.83 -8.61
N ASP A 211 17.53 -13.16 -8.02
CA ASP A 211 17.06 -13.41 -6.65
C ASP A 211 18.16 -13.24 -5.59
N ARG A 212 18.99 -12.20 -5.76
CA ARG A 212 20.04 -11.82 -4.82
C ARG A 212 19.85 -10.37 -4.36
N PRO A 213 20.14 -10.07 -3.08
CA PRO A 213 20.14 -8.70 -2.61
C PRO A 213 21.20 -7.91 -3.38
N ARG A 214 21.04 -6.59 -3.43
CA ARG A 214 21.99 -5.71 -4.09
C ARG A 214 23.37 -5.78 -3.43
N PHE A 215 23.39 -5.80 -2.10
CA PHE A 215 24.58 -5.92 -1.26
C PHE A 215 24.24 -6.76 -0.03
N HIS A 216 25.26 -7.33 0.62
CA HIS A 216 25.08 -7.91 1.94
C HIS A 216 25.11 -6.78 2.98
N ARG A 217 24.06 -5.95 2.97
CA ARG A 217 23.93 -4.75 3.82
C ARG A 217 22.51 -4.57 4.33
N ILE A 218 22.39 -4.22 5.60
CA ILE A 218 21.13 -3.77 6.21
C ILE A 218 21.08 -2.23 6.25
N THR A 219 19.90 -1.65 6.09
CA THR A 219 19.72 -0.19 6.13
C THR A 219 18.37 0.20 6.69
N THR A 220 18.30 1.39 7.31
CA THR A 220 17.05 2.07 7.67
C THR A 220 16.68 3.17 6.67
N LYS A 221 17.56 3.46 5.71
CA LYS A 221 17.31 4.39 4.60
C LYS A 221 16.66 3.64 3.45
N ILE A 222 15.36 3.40 3.58
CA ILE A 222 14.59 2.61 2.61
C ILE A 222 14.16 3.50 1.44
N PRO A 223 14.68 3.29 0.22
CA PRO A 223 14.29 4.05 -0.97
C PRO A 223 12.91 3.61 -1.48
N VAL A 224 12.29 4.46 -2.31
CA VAL A 224 10.94 4.21 -2.86
C VAL A 224 10.87 2.88 -3.62
N ASN A 225 11.88 2.56 -4.45
CA ASN A 225 11.90 1.33 -5.26
C ASN A 225 11.79 0.05 -4.41
N GLN A 226 12.35 0.03 -3.20
CA GLN A 226 12.20 -1.12 -2.30
C GLN A 226 10.73 -1.37 -1.93
N CYS A 227 9.94 -0.31 -1.77
CA CYS A 227 8.50 -0.41 -1.52
C CYS A 227 7.73 -0.86 -2.78
N LEU A 228 8.22 -0.50 -3.98
CA LEU A 228 7.58 -0.83 -5.26
C LEU A 228 7.63 -2.32 -5.57
N HIS A 229 8.53 -3.10 -4.95
CA HIS A 229 8.50 -4.57 -5.05
C HIS A 229 7.17 -5.20 -4.60
N CYS A 230 6.34 -4.46 -3.85
CA CYS A 230 4.98 -4.87 -3.49
C CYS A 230 3.91 -3.83 -3.89
N HIS A 231 4.17 -2.53 -3.72
CA HIS A 231 3.19 -1.46 -3.90
C HIS A 231 2.97 -1.04 -5.37
N ASN A 232 3.24 -1.95 -6.31
CA ASN A 232 2.98 -1.80 -7.76
C ASN A 232 1.60 -2.34 -8.21
N ARG A 233 0.87 -3.06 -7.35
CA ARG A 233 -0.44 -3.69 -7.64
C ARG A 233 -1.51 -3.26 -6.63
N GLY A 234 -2.77 -3.60 -6.91
CA GLY A 234 -3.92 -3.23 -6.09
C GLY A 234 -4.24 -1.76 -6.29
N GLY A 235 -4.11 -0.97 -5.22
CA GLY A 235 -4.28 0.48 -5.27
C GLY A 235 -3.20 1.22 -6.06
N ARG A 236 -2.11 0.54 -6.50
CA ARG A 236 -1.02 1.09 -7.32
C ARG A 236 -0.35 2.33 -6.70
N THR A 237 -0.44 2.47 -5.39
CA THR A 237 -0.03 3.68 -4.65
C THR A 237 1.45 4.00 -4.81
N GLY A 238 2.30 2.98 -4.93
CA GLY A 238 3.74 3.20 -5.10
C GLY A 238 4.07 3.73 -6.49
N VAL A 239 3.53 3.09 -7.53
CA VAL A 239 3.80 3.50 -8.91
C VAL A 239 3.18 4.87 -9.21
N SER A 240 1.97 5.16 -8.72
CA SER A 240 1.36 6.48 -8.91
C SER A 240 2.14 7.59 -8.19
N TYR A 241 2.73 7.31 -7.02
CA TYR A 241 3.59 8.25 -6.30
C TYR A 241 4.78 8.74 -7.13
N ILE A 242 5.39 7.84 -7.91
CA ILE A 242 6.51 8.18 -8.79
C ILE A 242 6.06 8.67 -10.18
N GLY A 243 4.75 8.82 -10.40
CA GLY A 243 4.19 9.26 -11.68
C GLY A 243 3.88 8.14 -12.66
N ASP A 244 4.00 6.88 -12.27
CA ASP A 244 3.83 5.75 -13.19
C ASP A 244 2.40 5.19 -13.14
N MET A 245 1.83 4.98 -14.32
CA MET A 245 0.57 4.26 -14.50
C MET A 245 0.77 3.08 -15.45
N GLU A 246 0.25 1.93 -15.06
CA GLU A 246 0.22 0.76 -15.92
C GLU A 246 -0.46 1.09 -17.26
N SER A 247 0.17 0.74 -18.38
CA SER A 247 -0.40 0.89 -19.72
C SER A 247 -1.30 -0.30 -20.08
N ASP A 248 -2.08 -0.16 -21.15
CA ASP A 248 -2.86 -1.27 -21.73
C ASP A 248 -2.00 -2.35 -22.41
N GLY A 249 -0.67 -2.31 -22.22
CA GLY A 249 0.22 -3.43 -22.55
C GLY A 249 0.86 -3.40 -23.93
N TYR A 250 0.64 -2.35 -24.74
CA TYR A 250 1.21 -2.24 -26.08
C TYR A 250 2.75 -2.15 -26.10
N GLY A 251 3.36 -1.61 -25.04
CA GLY A 251 4.81 -1.49 -24.89
C GLY A 251 5.41 -0.32 -25.68
N THR A 252 4.65 0.77 -25.79
CA THR A 252 5.05 2.04 -26.42
C THR A 252 5.25 3.12 -25.34
N PRO A 253 6.01 4.21 -25.62
CA PRO A 253 6.75 4.50 -26.86
C PRO A 253 7.89 3.49 -27.11
N TYR A 254 8.29 3.34 -28.37
CA TYR A 254 9.41 2.47 -28.72
C TYR A 254 10.74 3.03 -28.19
N THR A 255 11.68 2.14 -27.89
CA THR A 255 13.06 2.50 -27.53
C THR A 255 13.77 3.13 -28.73
N ALA A 256 14.93 3.73 -28.50
CA ALA A 256 15.75 4.31 -29.57
C ALA A 256 16.13 3.31 -30.69
N SER A 257 16.14 2.01 -30.40
CA SER A 257 16.37 0.94 -31.37
C SER A 257 15.09 0.42 -32.05
N GLY A 258 13.94 1.03 -31.81
CA GLY A 258 12.63 0.60 -32.34
C GLY A 258 12.00 -0.58 -31.58
N GLY A 259 12.58 -1.00 -30.45
CA GLY A 259 12.05 -2.08 -29.62
C GLY A 259 10.90 -1.61 -28.71
N LYS A 260 10.11 -2.55 -28.18
CA LYS A 260 9.12 -2.22 -27.13
C LYS A 260 9.79 -1.82 -25.83
N GLN A 261 9.07 -1.07 -24.99
CA GLN A 261 9.45 -0.83 -23.59
C GLN A 261 9.70 -2.17 -22.88
N GLY A 262 10.72 -2.20 -22.03
CA GLY A 262 10.94 -3.30 -21.09
C GLY A 262 9.82 -3.37 -20.05
N LYS A 263 9.57 -4.56 -19.51
CA LYS A 263 8.59 -4.75 -18.43
C LYS A 263 9.25 -4.58 -17.07
N LEU A 264 8.54 -3.91 -16.16
CA LEU A 264 8.82 -3.89 -14.73
C LEU A 264 7.59 -4.41 -13.99
N HIS A 265 7.74 -5.21 -12.93
CA HIS A 265 6.61 -5.85 -12.24
C HIS A 265 5.67 -6.63 -13.19
N GLY A 266 6.20 -7.06 -14.34
CA GLY A 266 5.46 -7.75 -15.41
C GLY A 266 4.62 -6.87 -16.33
N LYS A 267 4.77 -5.55 -16.24
CA LYS A 267 3.90 -4.56 -16.88
C LYS A 267 4.72 -3.52 -17.65
N ASN A 268 4.04 -2.88 -18.60
CA ASN A 268 4.52 -1.68 -19.28
C ASN A 268 3.88 -0.45 -18.61
N TYR A 269 4.58 0.68 -18.60
CA TYR A 269 4.16 1.87 -17.85
C TYR A 269 4.17 3.12 -18.71
N ASN A 270 3.13 3.94 -18.52
CA ASN A 270 3.07 5.33 -18.93
C ASN A 270 3.64 6.20 -17.79
N HIS A 271 4.46 7.19 -18.15
CA HIS A 271 4.99 8.17 -17.20
C HIS A 271 4.12 9.45 -17.23
N LEU A 272 3.35 9.64 -16.16
CA LEU A 272 2.47 10.77 -15.88
C LEU A 272 3.16 11.74 -14.89
N SER A 273 2.41 12.72 -14.37
CA SER A 273 2.92 13.62 -13.34
C SER A 273 3.01 12.91 -11.98
N ALA A 274 4.19 12.89 -11.39
CA ALA A 274 4.42 12.33 -10.06
C ALA A 274 3.80 13.17 -8.93
N ASP A 275 3.84 12.63 -7.72
CA ASP A 275 3.46 13.37 -6.52
C ASP A 275 4.49 14.47 -6.22
N VAL A 276 4.01 15.65 -5.84
CA VAL A 276 4.88 16.81 -5.51
C VAL A 276 5.87 16.51 -4.38
N HIS A 277 5.56 15.56 -3.50
CA HIS A 277 6.48 15.12 -2.44
C HIS A 277 7.61 14.26 -3.02
N TYR A 278 7.30 13.39 -3.98
CA TYR A 278 8.30 12.60 -4.71
C TYR A 278 9.23 13.50 -5.51
N ASP A 279 8.67 14.45 -6.27
CA ASP A 279 9.44 15.43 -7.05
C ASP A 279 10.42 16.25 -6.19
N LYS A 280 10.07 16.47 -4.92
CA LYS A 280 10.95 17.16 -3.97
C LYS A 280 12.07 16.26 -3.43
N GLY A 281 11.94 14.94 -3.57
CA GLY A 281 12.90 13.94 -3.13
C GLY A 281 12.52 13.22 -1.83
N LEU A 282 11.23 13.18 -1.48
CA LEU A 282 10.74 12.43 -0.32
C LEU A 282 10.44 10.98 -0.68
N ALA A 283 10.85 10.07 0.18
CA ALA A 283 10.55 8.65 0.14
C ALA A 283 9.30 8.31 0.96
N CYS A 284 8.77 7.09 0.79
CA CYS A 284 7.57 6.64 1.51
C CYS A 284 7.73 6.75 3.04
N ILE A 285 8.92 6.44 3.55
CA ILE A 285 9.24 6.47 4.98
C ILE A 285 9.33 7.89 5.56
N ASP A 286 9.34 8.94 4.72
CA ASP A 286 9.34 10.32 5.22
C ASP A 286 7.98 10.72 5.81
N CYS A 287 6.91 10.08 5.32
CA CYS A 287 5.55 10.23 5.83
C CYS A 287 5.14 9.03 6.70
N HIS A 288 5.36 7.81 6.23
CA HIS A 288 4.98 6.60 6.95
C HIS A 288 5.94 6.32 8.10
N THR A 289 5.39 6.30 9.32
CA THR A 289 6.15 6.10 10.54
C THR A 289 6.53 4.63 10.74
N ARG A 290 7.35 4.37 11.75
CA ARG A 290 7.63 3.00 12.19
C ARG A 290 6.35 2.27 12.60
N GLN A 291 5.37 2.94 13.21
CA GLN A 291 4.13 2.30 13.64
C GLN A 291 3.21 1.99 12.45
N ASP A 292 3.14 2.87 11.45
CA ASP A 292 2.43 2.58 10.19
C ASP A 292 2.98 1.33 9.50
N LEU A 293 4.30 1.13 9.54
CA LEU A 293 5.00 0.09 8.78
C LEU A 293 5.14 -1.22 9.56
N HIS A 294 5.69 -1.16 10.78
CA HIS A 294 5.93 -2.33 11.63
C HIS A 294 4.69 -2.70 12.45
N GLY A 295 3.69 -1.82 12.57
CA GLY A 295 2.58 -1.98 13.49
C GLY A 295 2.87 -1.46 14.90
N ASP A 296 1.81 -1.33 15.68
CA ASP A 296 1.81 -0.86 17.08
C ASP A 296 1.46 -1.98 18.07
N GLY A 297 1.35 -3.22 17.58
CA GLY A 297 0.99 -4.40 18.36
C GLY A 297 -0.51 -4.72 18.36
N ASN A 298 -1.35 -3.91 17.72
CA ASN A 298 -2.75 -4.24 17.44
C ASN A 298 -2.89 -5.03 16.14
N ILE A 299 -3.95 -5.83 16.02
CA ILE A 299 -4.30 -6.53 14.79
C ILE A 299 -5.39 -5.72 14.08
N TYR A 300 -5.01 -4.94 13.08
CA TYR A 300 -5.98 -4.18 12.29
C TYR A 300 -6.53 -5.01 11.14
N GLU A 301 -7.81 -4.81 10.86
CA GLU A 301 -8.55 -5.54 9.83
C GLU A 301 -8.57 -4.76 8.51
N LYS A 302 -8.33 -3.44 8.55
CA LYS A 302 -8.35 -2.56 7.38
C LYS A 302 -7.23 -1.52 7.43
N ARG A 303 -6.82 -1.02 6.26
CA ARG A 303 -5.72 -0.05 6.13
C ARG A 303 -5.99 1.25 6.88
N GLU A 304 -7.18 1.80 6.75
CA GLU A 304 -7.60 3.07 7.37
C GLU A 304 -7.59 3.02 8.91
N GLN A 305 -7.63 1.82 9.48
CA GLN A 305 -7.52 1.60 10.92
C GLN A 305 -6.05 1.64 11.40
N ALA A 306 -5.09 1.41 10.50
CA ALA A 306 -3.66 1.24 10.81
C ALA A 306 -2.77 2.41 10.39
N VAL A 307 -3.29 3.37 9.61
CA VAL A 307 -2.52 4.53 9.13
C VAL A 307 -2.79 5.74 10.00
N GLU A 308 -1.77 6.21 10.71
CA GLU A 308 -1.85 7.35 11.62
C GLU A 308 -1.62 8.70 10.95
N VAL A 309 -0.75 8.75 9.93
CA VAL A 309 -0.31 10.02 9.33
C VAL A 309 -1.40 10.68 8.50
N ARG A 310 -1.49 12.01 8.61
CA ARG A 310 -2.40 12.89 7.87
C ARG A 310 -1.66 14.11 7.32
N CYS A 311 -2.28 14.79 6.36
CA CYS A 311 -1.71 16.00 5.74
C CYS A 311 -1.52 17.11 6.79
N GLU A 312 -2.51 17.25 7.66
CA GLU A 312 -2.58 18.24 8.73
C GLU A 312 -1.49 18.04 9.79
N ASP A 313 -0.95 16.83 9.92
CA ASP A 313 0.14 16.53 10.86
C ASP A 313 1.42 17.27 10.49
N CYS A 314 1.65 17.53 9.19
CA CYS A 314 2.80 18.27 8.68
C CYS A 314 2.47 19.72 8.29
N HIS A 315 1.28 19.95 7.72
CA HIS A 315 0.88 21.25 7.16
C HIS A 315 0.01 22.10 8.09
N GLY A 316 -0.49 21.52 9.18
CA GLY A 316 -1.45 22.18 10.06
C GLY A 316 -2.83 22.36 9.42
N THR A 317 -3.56 23.36 9.90
CA THR A 317 -4.91 23.74 9.48
C THR A 317 -4.95 25.24 9.19
N LEU A 318 -6.10 25.79 8.79
CA LEU A 318 -6.29 27.25 8.65
C LEU A 318 -6.00 28.04 9.93
N LYS A 319 -6.06 27.41 11.11
CA LYS A 319 -5.97 28.11 12.41
C LYS A 319 -4.73 27.77 13.23
N LYS A 320 -4.11 26.63 12.96
CA LYS A 320 -3.03 26.07 13.79
C LYS A 320 -1.96 25.46 12.88
N ARG A 321 -0.69 25.73 13.18
CA ARG A 321 0.45 25.03 12.58
C ARG A 321 0.49 23.56 13.01
N SER A 322 1.34 22.78 12.35
CA SER A 322 1.69 21.40 12.72
C SER A 322 2.09 21.30 14.20
N ARG A 323 1.79 20.15 14.80
CA ARG A 323 2.18 19.80 16.17
C ARG A 323 3.43 18.90 16.24
N PHE A 324 4.05 18.61 15.09
CA PHE A 324 5.18 17.67 14.97
C PHE A 324 4.88 16.26 15.49
N THR A 325 3.59 15.92 15.52
CA THR A 325 3.07 14.61 15.90
C THR A 325 2.03 14.17 14.89
N THR A 326 1.86 12.85 14.77
CA THR A 326 0.82 12.25 13.94
C THR A 326 -0.56 12.54 14.52
N SER A 327 -1.61 12.22 13.76
CA SER A 327 -2.98 12.35 14.23
C SER A 327 -3.30 11.42 15.41
N TRP A 328 -2.45 10.44 15.72
CA TRP A 328 -2.55 9.61 16.92
C TRP A 328 -1.70 10.12 18.09
N GLY A 329 -0.90 11.15 17.86
CA GLY A 329 -0.04 11.78 18.87
C GLY A 329 1.40 11.25 18.91
N ASN A 330 1.79 10.38 17.98
CA ASN A 330 3.15 9.87 17.92
C ASN A 330 4.12 10.92 17.34
N PRO A 331 5.36 11.03 17.82
CA PRO A 331 6.32 12.00 17.29
C PRO A 331 6.66 11.78 15.81
N LEU A 332 6.81 12.88 15.07
CA LEU A 332 7.40 12.92 13.73
C LEU A 332 8.85 13.41 13.84
N PRO A 333 9.83 12.52 14.07
CA PRO A 333 11.20 12.92 14.43
C PRO A 333 11.94 13.65 13.30
N ASN A 334 11.46 13.52 12.06
CA ASN A 334 12.01 14.20 10.90
C ASN A 334 11.38 15.57 10.64
N LEU A 335 10.44 16.04 11.48
CA LEU A 335 9.77 17.33 11.33
C LEU A 335 10.05 18.21 12.55
N LYS A 336 10.54 19.43 12.33
CA LYS A 336 10.88 20.37 13.40
C LYS A 336 10.70 21.82 12.99
N GLU A 337 10.68 22.70 13.97
CA GLU A 337 10.79 24.14 13.75
C GLU A 337 12.24 24.59 13.73
N GLU A 338 12.64 25.32 12.68
CA GLU A 338 13.94 25.97 12.54
C GLU A 338 13.71 27.42 12.08
N ASN A 339 14.19 28.41 12.85
CA ASN A 339 14.08 29.84 12.52
C ASN A 339 12.64 30.28 12.19
N GLY A 340 11.66 29.85 12.99
CA GLY A 340 10.24 30.19 12.81
C GLY A 340 9.55 29.48 11.64
N LYS A 341 10.22 28.54 10.98
CA LYS A 341 9.72 27.77 9.83
C LYS A 341 9.69 26.28 10.15
N VAL A 342 8.68 25.58 9.66
CA VAL A 342 8.60 24.12 9.79
C VAL A 342 9.42 23.46 8.68
N VAL A 343 10.36 22.60 9.07
CA VAL A 343 11.31 21.94 8.19
C VAL A 343 11.24 20.42 8.38
N LEU A 344 11.07 19.70 7.28
CA LEU A 344 11.18 18.24 7.23
C LEU A 344 12.56 17.85 6.71
N THR A 345 13.23 16.90 7.37
CA THR A 345 14.50 16.32 6.91
C THR A 345 14.25 14.94 6.31
N ALA A 346 14.49 14.76 5.02
CA ALA A 346 14.29 13.49 4.35
C ALA A 346 15.19 12.41 4.95
N LYS A 347 14.63 11.26 5.34
CA LYS A 347 15.32 10.16 6.04
C LYS A 347 16.33 9.44 5.16
N VAL A 348 16.10 9.40 3.85
CA VAL A 348 17.01 8.76 2.88
C VAL A 348 18.14 9.70 2.49
N SER A 349 17.81 10.89 1.99
CA SER A 349 18.80 11.82 1.40
C SER A 349 19.41 12.81 2.41
N GLY A 350 18.78 13.03 3.57
CA GLY A 350 19.16 14.08 4.53
C GLY A 350 18.76 15.49 4.08
N LYS A 351 18.12 15.64 2.91
CA LYS A 351 17.72 16.94 2.36
C LYS A 351 16.66 17.58 3.25
N LYS A 352 16.83 18.89 3.51
CA LYS A 352 15.85 19.69 4.25
C LYS A 352 14.81 20.29 3.32
N HIS A 353 13.55 20.25 3.74
CA HIS A 353 12.39 20.74 3.01
C HIS A 353 11.60 21.71 3.87
N LEU A 354 11.37 22.92 3.37
CA LEU A 354 10.38 23.80 3.97
C LEU A 354 8.98 23.20 3.78
N VAL A 355 8.24 23.03 4.87
CA VAL A 355 6.87 22.54 4.88
C VAL A 355 5.91 23.71 5.03
N PRO A 356 5.17 24.08 3.97
CA PRO A 356 4.21 25.16 4.05
C PRO A 356 3.16 24.89 5.13
N GLN A 357 2.94 25.86 5.99
CA GLN A 357 1.92 25.80 7.03
C GLN A 357 0.67 26.53 6.54
N ILE A 358 -0.47 25.85 6.52
CA ILE A 358 -1.71 26.39 5.93
C ILE A 358 -2.14 27.69 6.61
N ALA A 359 -1.95 27.80 7.93
CA ALA A 359 -2.26 28.99 8.71
C ALA A 359 -1.48 30.25 8.28
N ASP A 360 -0.34 30.08 7.60
CA ASP A 360 0.55 31.18 7.19
C ASP A 360 0.45 31.51 5.69
N ILE A 361 -0.44 30.85 4.95
CA ILE A 361 -0.55 31.03 3.49
C ILE A 361 -1.57 32.11 3.16
N SER A 362 -1.18 33.05 2.29
CA SER A 362 -2.13 33.91 1.57
C SER A 362 -2.66 33.18 0.33
N PHE A 363 -3.96 32.92 0.30
CA PHE A 363 -4.59 32.18 -0.79
C PHE A 363 -4.88 33.06 -2.02
N LYS A 364 -4.73 32.47 -3.20
CA LYS A 364 -5.31 33.01 -4.44
C LYS A 364 -6.85 32.94 -4.38
N SER A 365 -7.54 33.63 -5.29
CA SER A 365 -9.01 33.70 -5.34
C SER A 365 -9.70 32.34 -5.19
N GLU A 366 -9.33 31.35 -6.02
CA GLU A 366 -9.91 30.00 -5.97
C GLU A 366 -9.63 29.27 -4.66
N GLY A 367 -8.38 29.33 -4.18
CA GLY A 367 -8.01 28.73 -2.89
C GLY A 367 -8.74 29.36 -1.71
N TYR A 368 -8.94 30.68 -1.76
CA TYR A 368 -9.72 31.40 -0.76
C TYR A 368 -11.20 31.02 -0.84
N ALA A 369 -11.78 30.95 -2.04
CA ALA A 369 -13.17 30.55 -2.24
C ALA A 369 -13.41 29.13 -1.71
N ALA A 370 -12.57 28.18 -2.11
CA ALA A 370 -12.70 26.78 -1.73
C ALA A 370 -12.48 26.55 -0.23
N MET A 371 -11.40 27.11 0.35
CA MET A 371 -10.99 26.75 1.72
C MET A 371 -11.51 27.71 2.80
N VAL A 372 -11.75 28.98 2.48
CA VAL A 372 -12.13 30.01 3.47
C VAL A 372 -13.59 30.43 3.31
N ALA A 373 -14.03 30.81 2.10
CA ALA A 373 -15.39 31.27 1.87
C ALA A 373 -16.42 30.13 2.05
N ILE A 374 -16.05 28.92 1.66
CA ILE A 374 -16.88 27.71 1.76
C ILE A 374 -16.26 26.74 2.79
N PRO A 375 -16.47 26.95 4.10
CA PRO A 375 -15.81 26.18 5.15
C PRO A 375 -16.16 24.68 5.13
N THR A 376 -17.26 24.30 4.45
CA THR A 376 -17.67 22.90 4.28
C THR A 376 -16.57 22.07 3.62
N HIS A 377 -15.81 22.60 2.66
CA HIS A 377 -14.73 21.83 2.03
C HIS A 377 -13.67 21.41 3.05
N MET A 378 -13.20 22.34 3.90
CA MET A 378 -12.19 22.02 4.90
C MET A 378 -12.70 21.05 5.99
N ASN A 379 -14.01 21.02 6.23
CA ASN A 379 -14.62 20.14 7.23
C ASN A 379 -14.99 18.76 6.68
N LYS A 380 -15.38 18.69 5.40
CA LYS A 380 -16.01 17.52 4.78
C LYS A 380 -15.23 16.92 3.63
N VAL A 381 -14.18 17.55 3.13
CA VAL A 381 -13.38 17.01 2.02
C VAL A 381 -11.99 16.66 2.54
N GLU A 382 -11.48 15.53 2.10
CA GLU A 382 -10.08 15.18 2.31
C GLU A 382 -9.17 16.08 1.49
N CYS A 383 -8.01 16.48 2.03
CA CYS A 383 -7.07 17.34 1.29
C CYS A 383 -6.70 16.73 -0.07
N TYR A 384 -6.50 15.41 -0.12
CA TYR A 384 -6.22 14.67 -1.35
C TYR A 384 -7.44 14.50 -2.26
N GLY A 385 -8.67 14.70 -1.79
CA GLY A 385 -9.84 14.79 -2.67
C GLY A 385 -9.79 16.02 -3.57
N CYS A 386 -9.09 17.06 -3.14
CA CYS A 386 -8.86 18.29 -3.89
C CYS A 386 -7.49 18.29 -4.60
N HIS A 387 -6.44 17.79 -3.95
CA HIS A 387 -5.07 17.91 -4.46
C HIS A 387 -4.54 16.71 -5.25
N ALA A 388 -5.20 15.54 -5.23
CA ALA A 388 -4.81 14.42 -6.09
C ALA A 388 -5.38 14.63 -7.50
N LYS A 389 -4.52 14.88 -8.48
CA LYS A 389 -4.95 15.32 -9.83
C LYS A 389 -5.50 14.18 -10.70
N TRP A 390 -5.06 12.96 -10.43
CA TRP A 390 -5.34 11.78 -11.24
C TRP A 390 -5.32 10.53 -10.33
N ALA A 391 -6.00 9.45 -10.68
CA ALA A 391 -5.99 8.23 -9.86
C ALA A 391 -5.97 6.96 -10.72
N PRO A 392 -5.15 5.96 -10.35
CA PRO A 392 -5.07 4.72 -11.11
C PRO A 392 -6.36 3.89 -10.96
N GLN A 393 -7.05 3.65 -12.07
CA GLN A 393 -8.34 2.97 -12.12
C GLN A 393 -8.28 1.77 -13.08
N CYS A 394 -8.63 0.58 -12.57
CA CYS A 394 -8.58 -0.68 -13.31
C CYS A 394 -9.96 -1.35 -13.24
N TYR A 395 -10.75 -1.16 -14.28
CA TYR A 395 -12.16 -1.57 -14.29
C TYR A 395 -12.35 -2.99 -14.81
N GLY A 396 -13.28 -3.73 -14.18
CA GLY A 396 -13.72 -5.07 -14.57
C GLY A 396 -12.59 -6.10 -14.59
N CYS A 397 -12.30 -6.72 -13.44
CA CYS A 397 -11.28 -7.75 -13.31
C CYS A 397 -11.86 -9.12 -13.70
N HIS A 398 -11.52 -9.61 -14.88
CA HIS A 398 -11.91 -10.94 -15.36
C HIS A 398 -10.96 -11.98 -14.78
N ALA A 399 -11.42 -12.70 -13.76
CA ALA A 399 -10.65 -13.71 -13.05
C ALA A 399 -11.08 -15.09 -13.53
N ARG A 400 -10.21 -15.75 -14.31
CA ARG A 400 -10.45 -17.09 -14.84
C ARG A 400 -9.63 -18.12 -14.06
N GLN A 401 -10.31 -19.09 -13.46
CA GLN A 401 -9.68 -20.24 -12.79
C GLN A 401 -9.79 -21.49 -13.67
N ASN A 402 -8.70 -22.25 -13.79
CA ASN A 402 -8.71 -23.59 -14.37
C ASN A 402 -8.43 -24.63 -13.29
N VAL A 403 -9.48 -25.37 -12.87
CA VAL A 403 -9.36 -26.37 -11.80
C VAL A 403 -8.70 -27.68 -12.24
N GLY A 404 -8.54 -27.89 -13.55
CA GLY A 404 -7.81 -29.03 -14.12
C GLY A 404 -6.29 -28.86 -14.08
N LYS A 405 -5.79 -27.69 -13.66
CA LYS A 405 -4.36 -27.36 -13.62
C LYS A 405 -3.98 -26.74 -12.28
N SER A 406 -2.91 -27.23 -11.67
CA SER A 406 -2.37 -26.65 -10.45
C SER A 406 -1.65 -25.32 -10.71
N GLY A 407 -1.70 -24.44 -9.71
CA GLY A 407 -1.07 -23.13 -9.71
C GLY A 407 -0.35 -22.85 -8.40
N ALA A 408 0.36 -21.73 -8.37
CA ALA A 408 1.12 -21.28 -7.20
C ALA A 408 0.25 -21.03 -5.98
N ASP A 409 0.69 -21.45 -4.79
CA ASP A 409 0.06 -21.09 -3.51
C ASP A 409 1.06 -20.32 -2.64
N TRP A 410 0.83 -19.03 -2.40
CA TRP A 410 1.75 -18.17 -1.66
C TRP A 410 1.73 -18.37 -0.14
N LEU A 411 0.82 -19.19 0.39
CA LEU A 411 0.72 -19.46 1.83
C LEU A 411 1.26 -20.83 2.23
N ASN A 412 1.31 -21.78 1.31
CA ASN A 412 1.75 -23.15 1.59
C ASN A 412 3.15 -23.41 1.04
N ASP A 413 4.03 -23.86 1.93
CA ASP A 413 5.44 -24.14 1.63
C ASP A 413 5.76 -25.63 1.84
N LYS A 414 6.71 -26.14 1.06
CA LYS A 414 7.30 -27.47 1.22
C LYS A 414 8.10 -27.49 2.52
N LYS A 415 8.01 -28.61 3.25
CA LYS A 415 8.88 -28.83 4.40
C LYS A 415 10.33 -29.02 3.92
N GLY A 416 11.28 -28.43 4.63
CA GLY A 416 12.70 -28.59 4.39
C GLY A 416 13.50 -28.29 5.65
N ASP A 417 14.79 -28.63 5.63
CA ASP A 417 15.67 -28.57 6.79
C ASP A 417 15.96 -27.13 7.27
N ASP A 418 15.77 -26.14 6.39
CA ASP A 418 15.93 -24.72 6.71
C ASP A 418 14.57 -23.99 6.63
N PRO A 419 13.90 -23.74 7.77
CA PRO A 419 12.61 -23.04 7.81
C PRO A 419 12.65 -21.63 7.21
N SER A 420 13.82 -20.98 7.20
CA SER A 420 13.96 -19.63 6.64
C SER A 420 13.79 -19.56 5.12
N LYS A 421 13.88 -20.70 4.44
CA LYS A 421 13.64 -20.80 2.99
C LYS A 421 12.19 -21.08 2.63
N ALA A 422 11.30 -21.27 3.61
CA ALA A 422 9.92 -21.67 3.35
C ALA A 422 9.24 -20.71 2.35
N GLY A 423 9.32 -19.40 2.60
CA GLY A 423 8.72 -18.37 1.74
C GLY A 423 9.37 -18.15 0.37
N THR A 424 10.41 -18.91 0.02
CA THR A 424 11.07 -18.81 -1.29
C THR A 424 10.27 -19.54 -2.37
N LYS A 425 10.37 -19.07 -3.62
CA LYS A 425 9.66 -19.73 -4.74
C LYS A 425 9.99 -21.21 -4.88
N ALA A 426 11.24 -21.62 -4.64
CA ALA A 426 11.67 -23.02 -4.77
C ALA A 426 10.89 -23.95 -3.83
N ASN A 427 10.54 -23.42 -2.65
CA ASN A 427 9.82 -24.15 -1.62
C ASN A 427 8.31 -23.91 -1.64
N ARG A 428 7.79 -22.98 -2.44
CA ARG A 428 6.36 -22.79 -2.59
C ARG A 428 5.66 -24.04 -3.14
N GLN A 429 4.52 -24.41 -2.56
CA GLN A 429 3.68 -25.48 -3.09
C GLN A 429 2.84 -25.02 -4.29
N SER A 430 2.33 -26.00 -5.04
CA SER A 430 1.38 -25.77 -6.13
C SER A 430 0.01 -26.35 -5.79
N SER A 431 -0.49 -26.00 -4.60
CA SER A 431 -1.74 -26.50 -4.02
C SER A 431 -2.98 -25.66 -4.38
N ALA A 432 -2.79 -24.48 -4.97
CA ALA A 432 -3.88 -23.68 -5.54
C ALA A 432 -4.11 -24.11 -7.00
N PHE A 433 -5.10 -23.51 -7.66
CA PHE A 433 -5.36 -23.73 -9.09
C PHE A 433 -4.70 -22.68 -9.99
N ASP A 434 -4.67 -22.95 -11.29
CA ASP A 434 -4.19 -22.01 -12.29
C ASP A 434 -5.18 -20.86 -12.47
N TRP A 435 -4.68 -19.62 -12.41
CA TRP A 435 -5.48 -18.42 -12.58
C TRP A 435 -4.89 -17.52 -13.67
N ASP A 436 -5.78 -16.92 -14.44
CA ASP A 436 -5.49 -15.83 -15.37
C ASP A 436 -6.35 -14.62 -15.01
N GLU A 437 -5.74 -13.44 -15.01
CA GLU A 437 -6.42 -12.17 -14.76
C GLU A 437 -6.28 -11.27 -15.99
N SER A 438 -7.43 -10.83 -16.52
CA SER A 438 -7.50 -9.73 -17.47
C SER A 438 -8.42 -8.63 -16.95
N ARG A 439 -8.52 -7.54 -17.71
CA ARG A 439 -9.32 -6.37 -17.31
C ARG A 439 -10.15 -5.86 -18.49
N SER A 440 -11.25 -5.17 -18.20
CA SER A 440 -12.03 -4.50 -19.24
C SER A 440 -11.29 -3.28 -19.79
N TYR A 441 -10.80 -2.37 -18.94
CA TYR A 441 -10.02 -1.19 -19.36
C TYR A 441 -9.29 -0.50 -18.20
N LEU A 442 -8.33 0.37 -18.54
CA LEU A 442 -7.63 1.26 -17.61
C LEU A 442 -8.02 2.73 -17.81
N ARG A 443 -8.00 3.47 -16.71
CA ARG A 443 -8.08 4.94 -16.67
C ARG A 443 -7.12 5.47 -15.61
N TRP A 444 -6.68 6.72 -15.78
CA TRP A 444 -5.92 7.44 -14.76
C TRP A 444 -6.51 8.82 -14.46
N GLU A 445 -7.53 9.25 -15.20
CA GLU A 445 -8.16 10.57 -15.09
C GLU A 445 -8.91 10.79 -13.76
N SER A 446 -9.72 11.85 -13.71
CA SER A 446 -10.59 12.21 -12.59
C SER A 446 -11.34 11.01 -12.01
N PRO A 447 -11.09 10.64 -10.75
CA PRO A 447 -11.77 9.52 -10.11
C PRO A 447 -13.19 9.88 -9.68
N VAL A 448 -13.98 8.84 -9.46
CA VAL A 448 -15.23 8.91 -8.70
C VAL A 448 -14.96 9.47 -7.31
N LEU A 449 -15.87 10.26 -6.76
CA LEU A 449 -15.84 10.73 -5.38
C LEU A 449 -16.93 10.07 -4.55
N GLY A 450 -16.65 9.87 -3.27
CA GLY A 450 -17.59 9.33 -2.29
C GLY A 450 -17.17 9.66 -0.87
N ILE A 451 -17.96 9.22 0.10
CA ILE A 451 -17.69 9.42 1.52
C ILE A 451 -16.83 8.26 2.04
N ASN A 452 -15.69 8.54 2.65
CA ASN A 452 -14.84 7.53 3.29
C ASN A 452 -15.30 7.19 4.72
N SER A 453 -14.60 6.26 5.36
CA SER A 453 -14.84 5.82 6.75
C SER A 453 -14.73 6.93 7.80
N ARG A 454 -14.18 8.11 7.47
CA ARG A 454 -14.13 9.29 8.35
C ARG A 454 -15.28 10.26 8.10
N GLY A 455 -16.22 9.92 7.21
CA GLY A 455 -17.32 10.79 6.83
C GLY A 455 -16.90 11.97 5.95
N LYS A 456 -15.76 11.87 5.25
CA LYS A 456 -15.24 12.90 4.34
C LYS A 456 -15.27 12.47 2.88
N VAL A 457 -15.48 13.42 1.99
CA VAL A 457 -15.38 13.26 0.53
C VAL A 457 -13.95 12.91 0.15
N SER A 458 -13.78 11.84 -0.60
CA SER A 458 -12.50 11.30 -1.04
C SER A 458 -12.59 10.63 -2.39
N PRO A 459 -11.48 10.47 -3.14
CA PRO A 459 -11.41 9.66 -4.34
C PRO A 459 -11.70 8.20 -4.07
N PHE A 460 -12.44 7.60 -4.98
CA PHE A 460 -12.80 6.20 -5.03
C PHE A 460 -12.22 5.60 -6.32
N ILE A 461 -11.66 4.40 -6.22
CA ILE A 461 -11.18 3.64 -7.39
C ILE A 461 -11.75 2.22 -7.36
N PRO A 462 -11.77 1.50 -8.49
CA PRO A 462 -12.07 0.08 -8.51
C PRO A 462 -11.24 -0.68 -7.46
N GLY A 463 -11.95 -1.32 -6.54
CA GLY A 463 -11.37 -2.16 -5.50
C GLY A 463 -11.27 -3.60 -5.98
N CYS A 464 -12.34 -4.37 -5.75
CA CYS A 464 -12.50 -5.72 -6.27
C CYS A 464 -13.70 -5.74 -7.24
N GLN A 465 -13.47 -5.53 -8.54
CA GLN A 465 -14.51 -5.69 -9.56
C GLN A 465 -14.40 -7.07 -10.23
N ALA A 466 -14.46 -8.14 -9.44
CA ALA A 466 -14.20 -9.49 -9.93
C ALA A 466 -15.39 -10.04 -10.74
N ILE A 467 -15.09 -10.51 -11.94
CA ILE A 467 -15.98 -11.23 -12.84
C ILE A 467 -15.38 -12.63 -12.99
N PHE A 468 -16.03 -13.62 -12.39
CA PHE A 468 -15.46 -14.95 -12.18
C PHE A 468 -15.88 -15.94 -13.27
N THR A 469 -14.88 -16.60 -13.87
CA THR A 469 -15.07 -17.72 -14.78
C THR A 469 -14.27 -18.92 -14.27
N GLN A 470 -14.88 -20.10 -14.24
CA GLN A 470 -14.23 -21.34 -13.84
C GLN A 470 -14.34 -22.36 -14.97
N VAL A 471 -13.24 -23.06 -15.24
CA VAL A 471 -13.17 -24.12 -16.23
C VAL A 471 -12.42 -25.34 -15.69
N ASP A 472 -12.60 -26.48 -16.33
CA ASP A 472 -11.75 -27.66 -16.23
C ASP A 472 -11.24 -28.02 -17.63
N GLY A 473 -10.01 -27.61 -17.93
CA GLY A 473 -9.52 -27.61 -19.31
C GLY A 473 -10.37 -26.71 -20.21
N ASP A 474 -11.00 -27.30 -21.23
CA ASP A 474 -11.90 -26.60 -22.16
C ASP A 474 -13.37 -26.60 -21.69
N LYS A 475 -13.69 -27.32 -20.60
CA LYS A 475 -15.05 -27.40 -20.08
C LYS A 475 -15.38 -26.19 -19.22
N GLY A 476 -16.35 -25.38 -19.63
CA GLY A 476 -16.91 -24.30 -18.81
C GLY A 476 -17.72 -24.83 -17.61
N ILE A 477 -17.48 -24.28 -16.42
CA ILE A 477 -18.18 -24.61 -15.17
C ILE A 477 -18.98 -23.39 -14.67
N VAL A 478 -18.31 -22.24 -14.56
CA VAL A 478 -18.91 -20.95 -14.18
C VAL A 478 -18.52 -19.93 -15.24
N HIS A 479 -19.45 -19.08 -15.68
CA HIS A 479 -19.20 -18.10 -16.71
C HIS A 479 -19.58 -16.69 -16.25
N ASN A 480 -18.60 -15.78 -16.27
CA ASN A 480 -18.73 -14.34 -15.98
C ASN A 480 -19.56 -14.00 -14.73
N LYS A 481 -19.49 -14.82 -13.68
CA LYS A 481 -20.27 -14.65 -12.46
C LYS A 481 -19.80 -13.41 -11.69
N VAL A 482 -20.74 -12.55 -11.37
CA VAL A 482 -20.58 -11.49 -10.38
C VAL A 482 -21.30 -11.95 -9.11
N TYR A 483 -20.57 -11.95 -7.99
CA TYR A 483 -21.13 -12.35 -6.71
C TYR A 483 -22.01 -11.26 -6.11
N THR A 484 -22.87 -11.62 -5.16
CA THR A 484 -23.61 -10.67 -4.32
C THR A 484 -23.01 -10.71 -2.93
N THR A 485 -22.74 -9.54 -2.34
CA THR A 485 -22.20 -9.44 -0.99
C THR A 485 -23.25 -9.84 0.06
N LYS A 486 -22.82 -10.03 1.32
CA LYS A 486 -23.72 -10.38 2.42
C LYS A 486 -24.80 -9.34 2.73
N ASP A 487 -24.59 -8.08 2.35
CA ASP A 487 -25.59 -7.00 2.53
C ASP A 487 -26.42 -6.73 1.28
N GLY A 488 -26.32 -7.60 0.26
CA GLY A 488 -27.16 -7.55 -0.94
C GLY A 488 -26.66 -6.62 -2.04
N THR A 489 -25.51 -5.96 -1.85
CA THR A 489 -24.88 -5.14 -2.90
C THR A 489 -24.16 -6.02 -3.93
N SER A 490 -23.92 -5.48 -5.14
CA SER A 490 -23.13 -6.17 -6.14
C SER A 490 -21.69 -6.37 -5.66
N GLY A 491 -21.10 -7.53 -5.92
CA GLY A 491 -19.70 -7.82 -5.68
C GLY A 491 -18.72 -7.05 -6.57
N ILE A 492 -19.22 -6.20 -7.47
CA ILE A 492 -18.41 -5.18 -8.13
C ILE A 492 -18.17 -4.05 -7.14
N GLY A 493 -16.91 -3.90 -6.74
CA GLY A 493 -16.49 -2.99 -5.68
C GLY A 493 -15.71 -1.76 -6.13
N THR A 494 -16.04 -0.62 -5.52
CA THR A 494 -15.26 0.62 -5.61
C THR A 494 -14.98 1.15 -4.20
N ASN A 495 -13.71 1.44 -3.90
CA ASN A 495 -13.25 1.72 -2.54
C ASN A 495 -12.50 3.06 -2.44
N PRO A 496 -12.57 3.75 -1.28
CA PRO A 496 -11.85 4.99 -1.04
C PRO A 496 -10.33 4.79 -1.08
N ILE A 497 -9.62 5.76 -1.65
CA ILE A 497 -8.15 5.72 -1.72
C ILE A 497 -7.53 7.12 -1.58
N GLN A 498 -6.33 7.15 -1.00
CA GLN A 498 -5.38 8.24 -1.22
C GLN A 498 -4.54 7.85 -2.46
N PRO A 499 -4.68 8.53 -3.62
CA PRO A 499 -4.05 8.09 -4.88
C PRO A 499 -2.53 8.26 -4.98
N HIS A 500 -1.92 9.04 -4.10
CA HIS A 500 -0.50 9.45 -4.09
C HIS A 500 -0.10 10.19 -5.38
N THR A 501 -0.94 11.14 -5.79
CA THR A 501 -0.74 11.96 -6.99
C THR A 501 -0.98 13.43 -6.66
N VAL A 502 -0.57 13.82 -5.46
CA VAL A 502 -0.80 15.15 -4.90
C VAL A 502 0.00 16.16 -5.71
N THR A 503 -0.66 17.24 -6.15
CA THR A 503 0.01 18.34 -6.82
C THR A 503 -0.23 19.66 -6.10
N LYS A 504 0.56 20.67 -6.43
CA LYS A 504 0.39 22.03 -5.89
C LYS A 504 -0.95 22.64 -6.31
N GLU A 505 -1.40 22.35 -7.52
CA GLU A 505 -2.67 22.81 -8.06
C GLU A 505 -3.78 21.84 -7.66
N ALA A 506 -4.92 22.39 -7.26
CA ALA A 506 -6.10 21.61 -6.94
C ALA A 506 -6.86 21.22 -8.22
N ARG A 507 -7.70 20.19 -8.12
CA ARG A 507 -8.75 19.90 -9.10
C ARG A 507 -9.67 21.12 -9.24
N SER A 508 -10.17 21.34 -10.45
CA SER A 508 -11.08 22.47 -10.71
C SER A 508 -12.45 22.24 -10.08
N CYS A 509 -13.19 23.33 -9.83
CA CYS A 509 -14.56 23.23 -9.33
C CYS A 509 -15.45 22.37 -10.24
N ALA A 510 -15.31 22.53 -11.57
CA ALA A 510 -16.09 21.79 -12.56
C ALA A 510 -15.80 20.28 -12.54
N ASP A 511 -14.56 19.89 -12.26
CA ASP A 511 -14.18 18.48 -12.21
C ASP A 511 -14.86 17.70 -11.07
N CYS A 512 -15.32 18.39 -10.03
CA CYS A 512 -16.07 17.78 -8.92
C CYS A 512 -17.58 18.04 -9.01
N HIS A 513 -17.99 19.24 -9.41
CA HIS A 513 -19.39 19.69 -9.35
C HIS A 513 -20.15 19.57 -10.66
N MET A 514 -19.46 19.34 -11.79
CA MET A 514 -20.08 19.27 -13.13
C MET A 514 -19.73 17.97 -13.86
N ASN A 515 -19.11 17.02 -13.17
CA ASN A 515 -18.65 15.76 -13.75
C ASN A 515 -19.47 14.59 -13.19
N SER A 516 -20.28 13.96 -14.03
CA SER A 516 -21.14 12.82 -13.65
C SER A 516 -20.35 11.65 -13.07
N LYS A 517 -19.15 11.38 -13.61
CA LYS A 517 -18.24 10.36 -13.10
C LYS A 517 -17.77 10.71 -11.69
N ALA A 518 -17.39 11.97 -11.44
CA ALA A 518 -16.99 12.40 -10.10
C ALA A 518 -18.13 12.27 -9.08
N LEU A 519 -19.38 12.46 -9.49
CA LEU A 519 -20.57 12.23 -8.65
C LEU A 519 -20.91 10.74 -8.45
N GLY A 520 -20.24 9.83 -9.16
CA GLY A 520 -20.46 8.39 -9.09
C GLY A 520 -21.60 7.87 -9.97
N LEU A 521 -22.15 8.72 -10.84
CA LEU A 521 -23.24 8.39 -11.77
C LEU A 521 -22.74 7.70 -13.05
N GLY A 522 -21.43 7.52 -13.18
CA GLY A 522 -20.79 6.93 -14.35
C GLY A 522 -20.45 7.95 -15.44
N SER A 523 -19.74 7.48 -16.46
CA SER A 523 -19.37 8.27 -17.64
C SER A 523 -20.38 8.12 -18.78
N GLY A 524 -21.19 7.07 -18.76
CA GLY A 524 -22.14 6.72 -19.83
C GLY A 524 -21.48 6.07 -21.05
N ILE A 525 -20.21 5.63 -20.93
CA ILE A 525 -19.42 5.15 -22.07
C ILE A 525 -19.43 3.62 -22.14
N TYR A 526 -19.35 2.92 -21.00
CA TYR A 526 -19.21 1.46 -20.98
C TYR A 526 -20.54 0.74 -20.73
N ASP A 527 -20.96 -0.10 -21.69
CA ASP A 527 -22.16 -0.93 -21.60
C ASP A 527 -21.80 -2.35 -21.12
N SER A 528 -22.08 -2.62 -19.85
CA SER A 528 -21.75 -3.90 -19.22
C SER A 528 -22.46 -5.10 -19.88
N ARG A 529 -23.72 -4.96 -20.27
CA ARG A 529 -24.51 -6.07 -20.85
C ARG A 529 -24.03 -6.43 -22.24
N LYS A 530 -23.74 -5.44 -23.08
CA LYS A 530 -23.19 -5.68 -24.43
C LYS A 530 -21.79 -6.28 -24.40
N ASN A 531 -21.04 -6.04 -23.33
CA ASN A 531 -19.74 -6.67 -23.07
C ASN A 531 -19.86 -8.03 -22.35
N GLY A 532 -21.06 -8.59 -22.22
CA GLY A 532 -21.26 -9.94 -21.67
C GLY A 532 -21.16 -10.04 -20.15
N LEU A 533 -21.30 -8.92 -19.42
CA LEU A 533 -21.31 -8.91 -17.96
C LEU A 533 -22.74 -9.02 -17.41
N PRO A 534 -22.99 -9.77 -16.32
CA PRO A 534 -24.33 -9.97 -15.77
C PRO A 534 -24.75 -8.85 -14.80
N ILE A 535 -24.49 -7.59 -15.16
CA ILE A 535 -24.87 -6.39 -14.39
C ILE A 535 -25.56 -5.38 -15.31
N ASP A 536 -26.47 -4.58 -14.77
CA ASP A 536 -27.28 -3.59 -15.49
C ASP A 536 -26.77 -2.15 -15.34
N PHE A 537 -25.60 -1.97 -14.71
CA PHE A 537 -24.94 -0.69 -14.53
C PHE A 537 -23.51 -0.69 -15.13
N GLU A 538 -23.02 0.50 -15.46
CA GLU A 538 -21.65 0.74 -15.93
C GLU A 538 -20.62 0.49 -14.80
N LEU A 539 -19.44 -0.05 -15.14
CA LEU A 539 -18.37 -0.33 -14.16
C LEU A 539 -17.88 0.92 -13.39
N GLU A 540 -18.03 2.13 -13.94
CA GLU A 540 -17.70 3.40 -13.26
C GLU A 540 -18.86 3.94 -12.39
N ARG A 541 -20.08 3.42 -12.57
CA ARG A 541 -21.29 3.90 -11.89
C ARG A 541 -21.46 3.18 -10.56
N ILE A 542 -21.32 3.92 -9.46
CA ILE A 542 -21.40 3.39 -8.09
C ILE A 542 -22.71 3.72 -7.38
N VAL A 543 -23.48 4.66 -7.93
CA VAL A 543 -24.75 5.13 -7.38
C VAL A 543 -25.73 5.50 -8.49
N ASP A 544 -27.02 5.44 -8.20
CA ASP A 544 -28.05 5.99 -9.08
C ASP A 544 -28.46 7.43 -8.70
N GLU A 545 -29.33 8.02 -9.50
CA GLU A 545 -29.81 9.40 -9.37
C GLU A 545 -30.64 9.60 -8.09
N ASN A 546 -31.14 8.51 -7.49
CA ASN A 546 -31.85 8.52 -6.21
C ASN A 546 -30.93 8.31 -5.01
N GLY A 547 -29.61 8.24 -5.22
CA GLY A 547 -28.64 8.00 -4.16
C GLY A 547 -28.61 6.54 -3.68
N LYS A 548 -29.19 5.60 -4.43
CA LYS A 548 -29.10 4.17 -4.12
C LYS A 548 -27.75 3.65 -4.56
N GLN A 549 -27.02 3.05 -3.63
CA GLN A 549 -25.74 2.42 -3.90
C GLN A 549 -25.89 1.19 -4.81
N LEU A 550 -25.03 1.08 -5.83
CA LEU A 550 -25.03 -0.02 -6.79
C LEU A 550 -23.84 -0.97 -6.57
N GLN A 551 -22.66 -0.40 -6.31
CA GLN A 551 -21.41 -1.14 -6.09
C GLN A 551 -21.09 -1.26 -4.61
N GLU A 552 -20.46 -2.38 -4.21
CA GLU A 552 -20.02 -2.56 -2.83
C GLU A 552 -18.87 -1.61 -2.46
N THR A 553 -18.77 -1.32 -1.16
CA THR A 553 -17.55 -0.77 -0.56
C THR A 553 -17.18 -1.62 0.65
N ALA A 554 -15.93 -2.09 0.67
CA ALA A 554 -15.40 -3.00 1.67
C ALA A 554 -14.94 -2.27 2.94
N HIS A 555 -14.98 -0.93 2.92
CA HIS A 555 -14.58 -0.03 3.97
C HIS A 555 -15.79 0.35 4.81
N GLU A 556 -15.74 0.12 6.11
CA GLU A 556 -16.86 0.44 6.99
C GLU A 556 -17.16 1.95 6.99
N GLY A 557 -18.45 2.30 6.90
CA GLY A 557 -18.92 3.69 6.80
C GLY A 557 -18.64 4.38 5.45
N ALA A 558 -17.87 3.76 4.55
CA ALA A 558 -17.63 4.33 3.24
C ALA A 558 -18.79 4.02 2.28
N ARG A 559 -19.20 5.03 1.50
CA ARG A 559 -20.37 4.96 0.63
C ARG A 559 -20.31 5.99 -0.50
N PRO A 560 -21.04 5.80 -1.60
CA PRO A 560 -21.33 6.89 -2.52
C PRO A 560 -22.10 8.04 -1.85
N PHE A 561 -22.25 9.14 -2.57
CA PHE A 561 -23.14 10.23 -2.17
C PHE A 561 -24.58 9.77 -2.08
N ASN A 562 -25.32 10.28 -1.10
CA ASN A 562 -26.77 10.13 -1.06
C ASN A 562 -27.45 11.19 -1.95
N LYS A 563 -28.78 11.06 -2.15
CA LYS A 563 -29.55 11.97 -3.00
C LYS A 563 -29.36 13.45 -2.67
N ALA A 564 -29.44 13.82 -1.39
CA ALA A 564 -29.32 15.21 -0.97
C ALA A 564 -27.90 15.78 -1.20
N GLU A 565 -26.87 14.94 -1.08
CA GLU A 565 -25.48 15.29 -1.41
C GLU A 565 -25.32 15.47 -2.92
N LEU A 566 -25.84 14.54 -3.74
CA LEU A 566 -25.83 14.63 -5.21
C LEU A 566 -26.51 15.92 -5.70
N GLU A 567 -27.76 16.16 -5.29
CA GLU A 567 -28.52 17.35 -5.68
C GLU A 567 -27.85 18.65 -5.24
N ARG A 568 -27.14 18.64 -4.10
CA ARG A 568 -26.40 19.84 -3.63
C ARG A 568 -25.16 20.08 -4.50
N MET A 569 -24.41 19.02 -4.80
CA MET A 569 -23.20 19.12 -5.61
C MET A 569 -23.51 19.53 -7.04
N ASP A 570 -24.54 18.92 -7.65
CA ASP A 570 -24.99 19.18 -9.01
C ASP A 570 -25.52 20.62 -9.19
N ARG A 571 -26.42 21.09 -8.30
CA ARG A 571 -26.87 22.50 -8.30
C ARG A 571 -25.72 23.49 -8.16
N THR A 572 -24.70 23.14 -7.39
CA THR A 572 -23.49 23.98 -7.27
C THR A 572 -22.74 24.06 -8.59
N GLY A 573 -22.72 22.96 -9.37
CA GLY A 573 -22.16 22.90 -10.72
C GLY A 573 -22.74 23.95 -11.66
N THR A 574 -24.05 24.16 -11.64
CA THR A 574 -24.73 25.19 -12.44
C THR A 574 -24.18 26.59 -12.16
N CYS A 575 -23.93 26.92 -10.89
CA CYS A 575 -23.35 28.19 -10.50
C CYS A 575 -21.87 28.31 -10.89
N VAL A 576 -21.11 27.21 -10.78
CA VAL A 576 -19.67 27.16 -11.10
C VAL A 576 -19.39 27.51 -12.56
N ALA A 577 -20.29 27.12 -13.48
CA ALA A 577 -20.17 27.43 -14.90
C ALA A 577 -20.02 28.94 -15.20
N CYS A 578 -20.73 29.79 -14.45
CA CYS A 578 -20.75 31.25 -14.65
C CYS A 578 -19.88 32.02 -13.65
N HIS A 579 -19.75 31.53 -12.42
CA HIS A 579 -19.09 32.25 -11.32
C HIS A 579 -17.69 31.74 -10.97
N SER A 580 -17.32 30.56 -11.49
CA SER A 580 -16.01 29.94 -11.26
C SER A 580 -15.58 30.04 -9.78
N GLY A 581 -14.37 30.55 -9.51
CA GLY A 581 -13.85 30.74 -8.16
C GLY A 581 -14.03 32.15 -7.57
N ASP A 582 -15.00 32.97 -8.00
CA ASP A 582 -15.16 34.34 -7.46
C ASP A 582 -15.54 34.30 -5.96
N PRO A 583 -14.64 34.72 -5.05
CA PRO A 583 -14.88 34.62 -3.62
C PRO A 583 -16.04 35.50 -3.15
N LYS A 584 -16.35 36.61 -3.84
CA LYS A 584 -17.44 37.52 -3.44
C LYS A 584 -18.81 36.86 -3.62
N VAL A 585 -18.97 36.10 -4.70
CA VAL A 585 -20.21 35.34 -4.96
C VAL A 585 -20.41 34.28 -3.88
N TRP A 586 -19.38 33.47 -3.63
CA TRP A 586 -19.45 32.36 -2.69
C TRP A 586 -19.61 32.81 -1.22
N GLN A 587 -19.03 33.95 -0.84
CA GLN A 587 -19.27 34.56 0.46
C GLN A 587 -20.73 35.01 0.64
N LYS A 588 -21.34 35.61 -0.39
CA LYS A 588 -22.76 36.04 -0.34
C LYS A 588 -23.72 34.85 -0.37
N ALA A 589 -23.36 33.79 -1.09
CA ALA A 589 -24.11 32.55 -1.20
C ALA A 589 -24.12 31.72 0.09
N LYS A 590 -23.19 31.98 1.02
CA LYS A 590 -23.05 31.25 2.28
C LYS A 590 -24.37 31.24 3.08
N GLY A 591 -24.96 30.06 3.24
CA GLY A 591 -26.23 29.85 3.95
C GLY A 591 -27.48 30.36 3.20
N LYS A 592 -27.34 30.88 1.98
CA LYS A 592 -28.44 31.43 1.15
C LYS A 592 -28.62 30.68 -0.17
N ALA A 593 -27.59 30.02 -0.69
CA ALA A 593 -27.64 29.22 -1.91
C ALA A 593 -28.21 27.81 -1.68
N THR A 594 -29.34 27.76 -0.97
CA THR A 594 -30.05 26.52 -0.63
C THR A 594 -31.48 26.62 -1.12
N ALA A 595 -31.68 26.97 -2.40
CA ALA A 595 -32.98 26.81 -3.03
C ALA A 595 -33.34 25.31 -2.92
N PRO A 596 -34.32 24.93 -2.10
CA PRO A 596 -34.46 23.54 -1.66
C PRO A 596 -34.94 22.62 -2.78
N THR A 597 -35.63 23.17 -3.79
CA THR A 597 -36.13 22.45 -4.96
C THR A 597 -35.49 22.99 -6.24
N ASP A 598 -35.50 22.15 -7.28
CA ASP A 598 -35.05 22.52 -8.62
C ASP A 598 -35.88 23.67 -9.21
N GLU A 599 -37.20 23.63 -9.02
CA GLU A 599 -38.13 24.71 -9.38
C GLU A 599 -37.69 26.06 -8.79
N LEU A 600 -37.43 26.10 -7.48
CA LEU A 600 -36.99 27.31 -6.79
C LEU A 600 -35.59 27.75 -7.24
N HIS A 601 -34.72 26.80 -7.56
CA HIS A 601 -33.39 27.09 -8.08
C HIS A 601 -33.47 27.73 -9.47
N ARG A 602 -34.27 27.17 -10.38
CA ARG A 602 -34.53 27.72 -11.71
C ARG A 602 -35.15 29.11 -11.62
N THR A 603 -36.18 29.31 -10.81
CA THR A 603 -36.81 30.63 -10.62
C THR A 603 -35.81 31.66 -10.07
N ALA A 604 -34.93 31.27 -9.15
CA ALA A 604 -33.89 32.16 -8.63
C ALA A 604 -32.87 32.54 -9.71
N ILE A 605 -32.42 31.58 -10.52
CA ILE A 605 -31.52 31.84 -11.67
C ILE A 605 -32.21 32.78 -12.67
N GLU A 606 -33.45 32.50 -13.06
CA GLU A 606 -34.22 33.35 -13.98
C GLU A 606 -34.38 34.77 -13.46
N SER A 607 -34.65 34.93 -12.15
CA SER A 607 -34.74 36.26 -11.52
C SER A 607 -33.41 37.02 -11.57
N ILE A 608 -32.29 36.33 -11.31
CA ILE A 608 -30.95 36.92 -11.41
C ILE A 608 -30.64 37.34 -12.85
N LEU A 609 -30.95 36.47 -13.83
CA LEU A 609 -30.74 36.75 -15.25
C LEU A 609 -31.62 37.92 -15.74
N LYS A 610 -32.88 38.01 -15.31
CA LYS A 610 -33.78 39.14 -15.60
C LYS A 610 -33.22 40.46 -15.05
N LYS A 611 -32.79 40.48 -13.78
CA LYS A 611 -32.13 41.64 -13.17
C LYS A 611 -30.85 42.05 -13.90
N ALA A 612 -30.01 41.09 -14.29
CA ALA A 612 -28.79 41.35 -15.05
C ALA A 612 -29.09 41.90 -16.46
N ALA A 613 -30.20 41.49 -17.06
CA ALA A 613 -30.68 42.00 -18.35
C ALA A 613 -31.43 43.36 -18.25
N GLY A 614 -31.51 43.96 -17.05
CA GLY A 614 -32.23 45.22 -16.83
C GLY A 614 -33.75 45.12 -17.01
N LYS A 615 -34.32 43.91 -16.86
CA LYS A 615 -35.75 43.62 -16.99
C LYS A 615 -36.41 43.31 -15.66
#